data_AF-A0AAV0W2A1-F1
#
_entry.id   AF-A0AAV0W2A1-F1
#
_cell.length_a   1.000
_cell.length_b   1.000
_cell.length_c   1.000
_cell.angle_alpha   90.00
_cell.angle_beta   90.00
_cell.angle_gamma   90.00
#
_symmetry.space_group_name_H-M   'P 1'
#
loop_
_entity.id
_entity.type
_entity.pdbx_description
1 polymer ?
#
loop_
_entity_poly.entity_id
_entity_poly.type
_entity_poly.pdbx_seq_one_letter_code
_entity_poly.pdbx_strand_id
1 'polypeptide(L)'
;MDNERTYQVPSLLKTAYYACNQIDRDRFDSLDVPDVDLRSCCESLFELLKIEKTRNEGNDRHTMYSRALLASSDDERFRNICKEAASHGHINCLKLAHEIGVPWDEWSRVPFDKPCDRTARLGYLECLKYARENGCFWDEETCRYAARNGHMDCLVYARENGCPWDVMTCNNAAENGHMDCLVYARENGCPWDESTCYNAASGGHLDCLVYARENGCPWDKWTCSSAAYGGHMDCLIYARENGCPWDVMTCNNAAKMGHKDCLVYARENGCQWNDLTCKYAEWNGHKDCLDYIRENSYPWSHKIRTPL
;
A
#
# COMPACT_ATOMS: atom_id res chain seq x y z
N MET A 1 34.14 -12.79 5.95
CA MET A 1 34.10 -14.26 5.95
C MET A 1 32.67 -14.64 5.71
N ASP A 2 32.41 -14.97 4.46
CA ASP A 2 31.13 -15.40 3.93
C ASP A 2 30.65 -16.66 4.65
N ASN A 3 29.35 -16.75 4.93
CA ASN A 3 28.62 -17.95 4.56
C ASN A 3 27.13 -17.66 4.38
N GLU A 4 26.74 -17.71 3.11
CA GLU A 4 25.39 -17.75 2.60
C GLU A 4 24.54 -18.81 3.32
N ARG A 5 23.33 -18.44 3.73
CA ARG A 5 22.24 -19.39 3.94
C ARG A 5 21.07 -18.99 3.04
N THR A 6 21.32 -19.09 1.73
CA THR A 6 20.29 -19.21 0.71
C THR A 6 19.70 -20.62 0.79
N TYR A 7 18.69 -20.81 1.64
CA TYR A 7 17.86 -22.01 1.58
C TYR A 7 16.83 -21.87 0.46
N GLN A 8 17.21 -22.25 -0.75
CA GLN A 8 16.26 -22.57 -1.80
C GLN A 8 15.82 -24.04 -1.65
N VAL A 9 14.57 -24.25 -1.28
CA VAL A 9 13.91 -25.55 -1.44
C VAL A 9 13.44 -25.65 -2.90
N PRO A 10 13.65 -26.78 -3.62
CA PRO A 10 13.43 -26.84 -5.06
C PRO A 10 11.92 -26.81 -5.33
N SER A 11 11.44 -25.75 -5.95
CA SER A 11 10.08 -25.64 -6.48
C SER A 11 9.68 -26.87 -7.30
N LEU A 12 10.63 -27.43 -8.06
CA LEU A 12 10.43 -28.62 -8.88
C LEU A 12 10.06 -29.88 -8.07
N LEU A 13 10.61 -30.07 -6.87
CA LEU A 13 10.39 -31.29 -6.08
C LEU A 13 8.96 -31.33 -5.53
N LYS A 14 8.43 -30.16 -5.15
CA LYS A 14 7.05 -30.02 -4.67
C LYS A 14 6.06 -30.10 -5.84
N THR A 15 6.40 -29.55 -7.01
CA THR A 15 5.63 -29.75 -8.24
C THR A 15 5.54 -31.24 -8.61
N ALA A 16 6.62 -31.99 -8.43
CA ALA A 16 6.60 -33.43 -8.60
C ALA A 16 5.70 -34.14 -7.57
N TYR A 17 5.78 -33.79 -6.28
CA TYR A 17 4.95 -34.37 -5.21
C TYR A 17 3.44 -34.27 -5.46
N TYR A 18 2.93 -33.09 -5.83
CA TYR A 18 1.49 -32.91 -6.05
C TYR A 18 1.02 -33.42 -7.42
N ALA A 19 1.95 -33.59 -8.39
CA ALA A 19 1.69 -34.27 -9.65
C ALA A 19 1.79 -35.82 -9.55
N CYS A 20 2.20 -36.35 -8.39
CA CYS A 20 2.41 -37.77 -8.12
C CYS A 20 1.12 -38.50 -7.68
N ASN A 21 1.10 -39.82 -7.91
CA ASN A 21 0.03 -40.70 -7.44
C ASN A 21 0.18 -41.00 -5.93
N GLN A 22 -0.78 -41.71 -5.33
CA GLN A 22 -0.80 -41.95 -3.89
C GLN A 22 0.46 -42.69 -3.38
N ILE A 23 0.94 -43.68 -4.13
CA ILE A 23 2.11 -44.50 -3.75
C ILE A 23 3.38 -43.64 -3.73
N ASP A 24 3.52 -42.77 -4.71
CA ASP A 24 4.65 -41.85 -4.80
C ASP A 24 4.61 -40.81 -3.66
N ARG A 25 3.42 -40.32 -3.28
CA ARG A 25 3.23 -39.39 -2.17
C ARG A 25 3.57 -40.02 -0.82
N ASP A 26 3.12 -41.24 -0.56
CA ASP A 26 3.41 -41.95 0.69
C ASP A 26 4.93 -42.10 0.93
N ARG A 27 5.72 -42.22 -0.16
CA ARG A 27 7.19 -42.24 -0.09
C ARG A 27 7.78 -40.87 0.22
N PHE A 28 7.23 -39.80 -0.33
CA PHE A 28 7.67 -38.44 -0.02
C PHE A 28 7.28 -38.00 1.39
N ASP A 29 6.11 -38.42 1.89
CA ASP A 29 5.63 -38.11 3.25
C ASP A 29 6.54 -38.71 4.34
N SER A 30 7.36 -39.69 3.98
CA SER A 30 8.38 -40.27 4.86
C SER A 30 9.68 -39.44 4.95
N LEU A 31 9.81 -38.40 4.13
CA LEU A 31 10.97 -37.50 4.12
C LEU A 31 10.71 -36.33 5.07
N ASP A 32 11.67 -36.07 5.96
CA ASP A 32 11.65 -34.88 6.81
C ASP A 32 12.01 -33.65 5.95
N VAL A 33 10.97 -32.99 5.42
CA VAL A 33 11.09 -31.83 4.54
C VAL A 33 10.42 -30.61 5.17
N PRO A 34 10.96 -29.40 4.94
CA PRO A 34 10.36 -28.17 5.45
C PRO A 34 8.93 -28.00 4.96
N ASP A 35 8.06 -27.46 5.82
CA ASP A 35 6.74 -27.01 5.40
C ASP A 35 6.89 -25.89 4.36
N VAL A 36 6.17 -26.01 3.25
CA VAL A 36 6.27 -25.05 2.15
C VAL A 36 4.90 -24.42 1.97
N ASP A 37 4.86 -23.10 2.02
CA ASP A 37 3.63 -22.32 1.92
C ASP A 37 2.93 -22.57 0.57
N LEU A 38 1.86 -23.37 0.58
CA LEU A 38 1.03 -23.58 -0.61
C LEU A 38 -0.15 -22.63 -0.58
N ARG A 39 -0.39 -22.06 -1.74
CA ARG A 39 -1.51 -21.16 -1.99
C ARG A 39 -2.28 -21.64 -3.21
N SER A 40 -3.42 -20.99 -3.45
CA SER A 40 -4.27 -21.18 -4.64
C SER A 40 -3.46 -21.26 -5.94
N CYS A 41 -2.43 -20.41 -6.11
CA CYS A 41 -1.55 -20.45 -7.29
C CYS A 41 -0.86 -21.81 -7.49
N CYS A 42 -0.41 -22.45 -6.41
CA CYS A 42 0.27 -23.74 -6.47
C CYS A 42 -0.70 -24.85 -6.83
N GLU A 43 -1.87 -24.87 -6.18
CA GLU A 43 -2.92 -25.87 -6.44
C GLU A 43 -3.43 -25.77 -7.88
N SER A 44 -3.71 -24.56 -8.36
CA SER A 44 -4.11 -24.30 -9.74
C SER A 44 -3.03 -24.75 -10.74
N LEU A 45 -1.75 -24.51 -10.47
CA LEU A 45 -0.65 -25.03 -11.31
C LEU A 45 -0.61 -26.56 -11.32
N PHE A 46 -0.82 -27.20 -10.17
CA PHE A 46 -0.80 -28.67 -10.10
C PHE A 46 -1.96 -29.27 -10.89
N GLU A 47 -3.15 -28.70 -10.79
CA GLU A 47 -4.29 -29.16 -11.59
C GLU A 47 -4.06 -28.97 -13.09
N LEU A 48 -3.48 -27.84 -13.53
CA LEU A 48 -3.08 -27.66 -14.94
C LEU A 48 -2.11 -28.76 -15.41
N LEU A 49 -1.06 -29.03 -14.62
CA LEU A 49 -0.06 -30.04 -14.97
C LEU A 49 -0.64 -31.47 -14.98
N LYS A 50 -1.59 -31.77 -14.09
CA LYS A 50 -2.29 -33.07 -14.06
C LYS A 50 -3.14 -33.29 -15.32
N ILE A 51 -3.86 -32.27 -15.78
CA ILE A 51 -4.69 -32.37 -17.00
C ILE A 51 -3.84 -32.78 -18.20
N GLU A 52 -2.67 -32.15 -18.40
CA GLU A 52 -1.78 -32.44 -19.53
C GLU A 52 -1.14 -33.83 -19.46
N LYS A 53 -0.80 -34.36 -18.27
CA LYS A 53 -0.23 -35.71 -18.15
C LYS A 53 -1.12 -36.81 -18.74
N THR A 54 -2.43 -36.56 -18.85
CA THR A 54 -3.39 -37.50 -19.45
C THR A 54 -3.47 -37.43 -20.98
N ARG A 55 -2.77 -36.48 -21.61
CA ARG A 55 -2.92 -36.13 -23.03
C ARG A 55 -1.58 -36.26 -23.75
N ASN A 56 -1.56 -37.13 -24.76
CA ASN A 56 -0.33 -37.72 -25.28
C ASN A 56 0.16 -37.05 -26.58
N GLU A 57 0.09 -35.71 -26.71
CA GLU A 57 0.35 -35.04 -27.99
C GLU A 57 1.16 -33.72 -27.89
N GLY A 58 2.27 -33.65 -28.63
CA GLY A 58 2.93 -32.42 -29.12
C GLY A 58 3.54 -31.48 -28.09
N ASN A 59 4.85 -31.59 -27.86
CA ASN A 59 5.62 -30.92 -26.80
C ASN A 59 5.95 -29.43 -27.06
N ASP A 60 5.04 -28.52 -26.70
CA ASP A 60 5.45 -27.15 -26.37
C ASP A 60 4.76 -26.67 -25.08
N ARG A 61 5.56 -26.40 -24.05
CA ARG A 61 5.09 -26.00 -22.72
C ARG A 61 4.25 -24.74 -22.79
N HIS A 62 4.59 -23.81 -23.68
CA HIS A 62 3.90 -22.53 -23.81
C HIS A 62 2.43 -22.66 -24.26
N THR A 63 2.05 -23.80 -24.85
CA THR A 63 0.67 -24.05 -25.29
C THR A 63 -0.15 -24.86 -24.28
N MET A 64 0.42 -25.23 -23.13
CA MET A 64 -0.27 -26.02 -22.11
C MET A 64 -1.47 -25.29 -21.53
N TYR A 65 -1.33 -23.99 -21.23
CA TYR A 65 -2.42 -23.18 -20.69
C TYR A 65 -3.63 -23.11 -21.64
N SER A 66 -3.40 -22.82 -22.93
CA SER A 66 -4.48 -22.72 -23.91
C SER A 66 -5.19 -24.05 -24.17
N ARG A 67 -4.46 -25.18 -24.15
CA ARG A 67 -5.04 -26.53 -24.28
C ARG A 67 -5.89 -26.92 -23.07
N ALA A 68 -5.45 -26.57 -21.86
CA ALA A 68 -6.22 -26.82 -20.65
C ALA A 68 -7.56 -26.05 -20.68
N LEU A 69 -7.53 -24.76 -21.07
CA LEU A 69 -8.73 -23.94 -21.22
C LEU A 69 -9.72 -24.46 -22.28
N LEU A 70 -9.24 -25.01 -23.40
CA LEU A 70 -10.12 -25.62 -24.42
C LEU A 70 -10.88 -26.85 -23.90
N ALA A 71 -10.39 -27.47 -22.83
CA ALA A 71 -10.89 -28.74 -22.33
C ALA A 71 -11.73 -28.64 -21.07
N SER A 72 -11.42 -27.69 -20.20
CA SER A 72 -12.26 -27.32 -19.06
C SER A 72 -12.98 -26.03 -19.44
N SER A 73 -14.28 -26.12 -19.73
CA SER A 73 -15.14 -24.99 -20.06
C SER A 73 -14.91 -23.84 -19.06
N ASP A 74 -14.22 -22.80 -19.51
CA ASP A 74 -14.03 -21.51 -18.86
C ASP A 74 -13.76 -21.56 -17.34
N ASP A 75 -12.78 -22.37 -16.94
CA ASP A 75 -12.44 -22.55 -15.53
C ASP A 75 -11.67 -21.34 -14.99
N GLU A 76 -12.35 -20.49 -14.20
CA GLU A 76 -11.79 -19.27 -13.63
C GLU A 76 -10.57 -19.53 -12.73
N ARG A 77 -10.38 -20.77 -12.25
CA ARG A 77 -9.28 -21.18 -11.35
C ARG A 77 -7.89 -20.90 -11.90
N PHE A 78 -7.71 -20.88 -13.22
CA PHE A 78 -6.38 -20.77 -13.86
C PHE A 78 -6.04 -19.34 -14.31
N ARG A 79 -7.02 -18.44 -14.38
CA ARG A 79 -6.83 -17.08 -14.95
C ARG A 79 -5.96 -16.17 -14.09
N ASN A 80 -5.85 -16.45 -12.80
CA ASN A 80 -5.19 -15.55 -11.84
C ASN A 80 -3.89 -16.13 -11.27
N ILE A 81 -3.36 -17.24 -11.80
CA ILE A 81 -2.19 -17.91 -11.23
C ILE A 81 -1.00 -16.94 -11.08
N CYS A 82 -0.67 -16.15 -12.11
CA CYS A 82 0.42 -15.18 -12.04
C CYS A 82 0.18 -14.11 -10.96
N LYS A 83 -1.05 -13.63 -10.79
CA LYS A 83 -1.41 -12.63 -9.76
C LYS A 83 -1.35 -13.20 -8.35
N GLU A 84 -1.83 -14.42 -8.17
CA GLU A 84 -1.80 -15.12 -6.89
C GLU A 84 -0.35 -15.46 -6.51
N ALA A 85 0.46 -15.94 -7.46
CA ALA A 85 1.88 -16.18 -7.24
C ALA A 85 2.63 -14.89 -6.88
N ALA A 86 2.34 -13.79 -7.60
CA ALA A 86 2.83 -12.45 -7.30
C ALA A 86 2.40 -11.96 -5.91
N SER A 87 1.16 -12.23 -5.49
CA SER A 87 0.62 -11.80 -4.19
C SER A 87 1.24 -12.54 -2.99
N HIS A 88 1.99 -13.61 -3.23
CA HIS A 88 2.64 -14.40 -2.19
C HIS A 88 4.16 -14.49 -2.36
N GLY A 89 4.74 -13.78 -3.33
CA GLY A 89 6.18 -13.82 -3.60
C GLY A 89 6.66 -15.18 -4.12
N HIS A 90 5.75 -16.00 -4.66
CA HIS A 90 6.06 -17.34 -5.16
C HIS A 90 6.72 -17.27 -6.55
N ILE A 91 7.97 -16.79 -6.60
CA ILE A 91 8.72 -16.57 -7.85
C ILE A 91 8.74 -17.80 -8.76
N ASN A 92 8.88 -18.99 -8.20
CA ASN A 92 8.93 -20.22 -8.99
C ASN A 92 7.56 -20.59 -9.58
N CYS A 93 6.47 -20.32 -8.86
CA CYS A 93 5.12 -20.47 -9.41
C CYS A 93 4.88 -19.45 -10.52
N LEU A 94 5.35 -18.22 -10.34
CA LEU A 94 5.26 -17.16 -11.34
C LEU A 94 6.01 -17.53 -12.64
N LYS A 95 7.26 -18.00 -12.50
CA LYS A 95 8.09 -18.49 -13.61
C LYS A 95 7.41 -19.63 -14.35
N LEU A 96 6.98 -20.66 -13.62
CA LEU A 96 6.33 -21.83 -14.21
C LEU A 96 5.01 -21.46 -14.90
N ALA A 97 4.19 -20.59 -14.28
CA ALA A 97 2.94 -20.12 -14.86
C ALA A 97 3.19 -19.40 -16.19
N HIS A 98 4.20 -18.53 -16.25
CA HIS A 98 4.58 -17.87 -17.49
C HIS A 98 5.10 -18.86 -18.55
N GLU A 99 5.99 -19.79 -18.18
CA GLU A 99 6.54 -20.81 -19.09
C GLU A 99 5.46 -21.72 -19.71
N ILE A 100 4.37 -21.99 -18.99
CA ILE A 100 3.26 -22.81 -19.50
C ILE A 100 2.22 -21.99 -20.30
N GLY A 101 2.47 -20.69 -20.50
CA GLY A 101 1.66 -19.79 -21.30
C GLY A 101 0.49 -19.12 -20.56
N VAL A 102 0.50 -19.04 -19.23
CA VAL A 102 -0.50 -18.24 -18.49
C VAL A 102 -0.25 -16.76 -18.78
N PRO A 103 -1.25 -16.01 -19.29
CA PRO A 103 -1.10 -14.60 -19.62
C PRO A 103 -0.94 -13.74 -18.37
N TRP A 104 -0.29 -12.58 -18.54
CA TRP A 104 -0.15 -11.59 -17.47
C TRP A 104 -1.47 -10.88 -17.13
N ASP A 105 -2.28 -10.57 -18.15
CA ASP A 105 -3.37 -9.59 -18.05
C ASP A 105 -4.62 -9.85 -18.91
N GLU A 106 -4.68 -10.87 -19.78
CA GLU A 106 -5.72 -11.04 -20.83
C GLU A 106 -7.19 -10.99 -20.34
N TRP A 107 -7.48 -11.18 -19.05
CA TRP A 107 -8.86 -11.22 -18.53
C TRP A 107 -9.16 -10.32 -17.32
N SER A 108 -8.28 -9.39 -16.95
CA SER A 108 -8.64 -8.47 -15.86
C SER A 108 -9.71 -7.49 -16.35
N ARG A 109 -10.99 -7.78 -16.06
CA ARG A 109 -12.11 -6.82 -16.11
C ARG A 109 -11.85 -5.56 -15.27
N VAL A 110 -10.81 -5.59 -14.43
CA VAL A 110 -10.36 -4.51 -13.56
C VAL A 110 -8.96 -4.07 -14.05
N PRO A 111 -8.80 -2.86 -14.59
CA PRO A 111 -7.52 -2.35 -15.12
C PRO A 111 -6.36 -2.23 -14.10
N PHE A 112 -6.67 -2.36 -12.80
CA PHE A 112 -5.81 -1.98 -11.67
C PHE A 112 -5.27 -3.18 -10.87
N ASP A 113 -5.22 -4.37 -11.47
CA ASP A 113 -4.87 -5.60 -10.75
C ASP A 113 -3.87 -6.49 -11.51
N LYS A 114 -2.67 -5.95 -11.71
CA LYS A 114 -1.58 -6.60 -12.46
C LYS A 114 -0.56 -7.24 -11.51
N PRO A 115 0.16 -8.31 -11.93
CA PRO A 115 1.22 -8.91 -11.12
C PRO A 115 2.32 -7.92 -10.69
N CYS A 116 2.72 -6.97 -11.54
CA CYS A 116 3.65 -5.90 -11.16
C CYS A 116 3.13 -5.05 -9.98
N ASP A 117 1.85 -4.67 -10.00
CA ASP A 117 1.24 -3.89 -8.91
C ASP A 117 1.21 -4.68 -7.60
N ARG A 118 0.85 -5.97 -7.65
CA ARG A 118 0.82 -6.86 -6.48
C ARG A 118 2.20 -7.06 -5.85
N THR A 119 3.21 -7.29 -6.69
CA THR A 119 4.59 -7.49 -6.23
C THR A 119 5.17 -6.21 -5.64
N ALA A 120 4.96 -5.06 -6.29
CA ALA A 120 5.38 -3.76 -5.78
C ALA A 120 4.69 -3.40 -4.46
N ARG A 121 3.39 -3.68 -4.33
CA ARG A 121 2.61 -3.44 -3.12
C ARG A 121 3.06 -4.28 -1.91
N LEU A 122 3.61 -5.46 -2.15
CA LEU A 122 4.00 -6.41 -1.10
C LEU A 122 5.53 -6.54 -0.93
N GLY A 123 6.31 -5.81 -1.71
CA GLY A 123 7.77 -5.78 -1.58
C GLY A 123 8.47 -7.00 -2.17
N TYR A 124 7.85 -7.70 -3.10
CA TYR A 124 8.46 -8.89 -3.73
C TYR A 124 9.28 -8.51 -4.95
N LEU A 125 10.42 -7.86 -4.72
CA LEU A 125 11.30 -7.32 -5.77
C LEU A 125 11.65 -8.33 -6.86
N GLU A 126 12.02 -9.56 -6.49
CA GLU A 126 12.41 -10.59 -7.47
C GLU A 126 11.24 -11.02 -8.36
N CYS A 127 10.02 -11.01 -7.83
CA CYS A 127 8.82 -11.25 -8.64
C CYS A 127 8.51 -10.05 -9.55
N LEU A 128 8.73 -8.82 -9.06
CA LEU A 128 8.56 -7.60 -9.85
C LEU A 128 9.52 -7.57 -11.05
N LYS A 129 10.82 -7.84 -10.80
CA LYS A 129 11.86 -7.94 -11.84
C LYS A 129 11.47 -8.95 -12.91
N TYR A 130 11.17 -10.17 -12.47
CA TYR A 130 10.81 -11.24 -13.39
C TYR A 130 9.56 -10.92 -14.21
N ALA A 131 8.50 -10.42 -13.56
CA ALA A 131 7.28 -10.05 -14.27
C ALA A 131 7.55 -8.99 -15.34
N ARG A 132 8.31 -7.94 -14.99
CA ARG A 132 8.65 -6.86 -15.92
C ARG A 132 9.47 -7.35 -17.11
N GLU A 133 10.54 -8.09 -16.85
CA GLU A 133 11.46 -8.60 -17.88
C GLU A 133 10.77 -9.54 -18.87
N ASN A 134 9.66 -10.17 -18.47
CA ASN A 134 8.88 -11.09 -19.28
C ASN A 134 7.58 -10.47 -19.83
N GLY A 135 7.52 -9.13 -19.93
CA GLY A 135 6.48 -8.42 -20.65
C GLY A 135 5.22 -8.08 -19.84
N CYS A 136 5.24 -8.23 -18.50
CA CYS A 136 4.17 -7.69 -17.68
C CYS A 136 4.17 -6.16 -17.75
N PHE A 137 3.00 -5.60 -18.04
CA PHE A 137 2.79 -4.16 -18.09
C PHE A 137 2.83 -3.54 -16.69
N TRP A 138 3.31 -2.31 -16.60
CA TRP A 138 3.25 -1.47 -15.41
C TRP A 138 2.85 -0.04 -15.78
N ASP A 139 2.32 0.67 -14.79
CA ASP A 139 1.93 2.08 -14.88
C ASP A 139 2.23 2.77 -13.53
N GLU A 140 1.76 4.00 -13.36
CA GLU A 140 2.01 4.82 -12.17
C GLU A 140 1.56 4.13 -10.87
N GLU A 141 0.60 3.20 -10.93
CA GLU A 141 0.14 2.46 -9.76
C GLU A 141 1.24 1.57 -9.18
N THR A 142 2.12 1.01 -10.02
CA THR A 142 3.24 0.16 -9.54
C THR A 142 4.16 0.97 -8.61
N CYS A 143 4.60 2.17 -9.01
CA CYS A 143 5.38 3.07 -8.17
C CYS A 143 4.59 3.53 -6.93
N ARG A 144 3.33 3.90 -7.13
CA ARG A 144 2.45 4.35 -6.05
C ARG A 144 2.27 3.29 -4.96
N TYR A 145 2.09 2.02 -5.32
CA TYR A 145 1.93 0.94 -4.37
C TYR A 145 3.22 0.61 -3.63
N ALA A 146 4.37 0.64 -4.30
CA ALA A 146 5.66 0.48 -3.66
C ALA A 146 5.89 1.59 -2.61
N ALA A 147 5.67 2.85 -3.01
CA ALA A 147 5.82 4.01 -2.13
C ALA A 147 4.85 3.99 -0.95
N ARG A 148 3.58 3.61 -1.18
CA ARG A 148 2.55 3.51 -0.13
C ARG A 148 2.88 2.52 0.97
N ASN A 149 3.60 1.44 0.65
CA ASN A 149 3.92 0.37 1.60
C ASN A 149 5.40 0.36 2.00
N GLY A 150 6.16 1.38 1.61
CA GLY A 150 7.56 1.56 2.01
C GLY A 150 8.53 0.58 1.36
N HIS A 151 8.15 -0.03 0.24
CA HIS A 151 8.99 -0.96 -0.52
C HIS A 151 9.94 -0.20 -1.43
N MET A 152 10.93 0.43 -0.80
CA MET A 152 11.92 1.30 -1.43
C MET A 152 12.69 0.60 -2.56
N ASP A 153 13.05 -0.67 -2.37
CA ASP A 153 13.73 -1.49 -3.38
C ASP A 153 12.90 -1.69 -4.66
N CYS A 154 11.60 -1.93 -4.50
CA CYS A 154 10.65 -2.04 -5.60
C CYS A 154 10.45 -0.69 -6.29
N LEU A 155 10.33 0.41 -5.53
CA LEU A 155 10.19 1.76 -6.06
C LEU A 155 11.41 2.16 -6.90
N VAL A 156 12.62 1.93 -6.38
CA VAL A 156 13.88 2.21 -7.09
C VAL A 156 13.95 1.40 -8.37
N TYR A 157 13.74 0.08 -8.31
CA TYR A 157 13.80 -0.77 -9.49
C TYR A 157 12.77 -0.34 -10.55
N ALA A 158 11.52 -0.11 -10.14
CA ALA A 158 10.46 0.31 -11.05
C ALA A 158 10.86 1.63 -11.75
N ARG A 159 11.33 2.62 -10.98
CA ARG A 159 11.70 3.93 -11.52
C ARG A 159 12.89 3.84 -12.48
N GLU A 160 13.97 3.16 -12.11
CA GLU A 160 15.18 3.05 -12.92
C GLU A 160 14.95 2.32 -14.25
N ASN A 161 13.91 1.49 -14.33
CA ASN A 161 13.54 0.74 -15.53
C ASN A 161 12.40 1.39 -16.33
N GLY A 162 12.06 2.65 -16.00
CA GLY A 162 11.13 3.46 -16.80
C GLY A 162 9.66 3.28 -16.45
N CYS A 163 9.32 2.76 -15.26
CA CYS A 163 7.97 2.86 -14.74
C CYS A 163 7.61 4.35 -14.51
N PRO A 164 6.45 4.81 -15.00
CA PRO A 164 6.00 6.16 -14.73
C PRO A 164 5.60 6.32 -13.26
N TRP A 165 5.50 7.56 -12.82
CA TRP A 165 4.97 7.92 -11.51
C TRP A 165 4.24 9.26 -11.59
N ASP A 166 3.44 9.55 -10.57
CA ASP A 166 2.64 10.76 -10.45
C ASP A 166 2.67 11.32 -9.01
N VAL A 167 1.95 12.41 -8.78
CA VAL A 167 1.86 13.06 -7.44
C VAL A 167 1.42 12.10 -6.34
N MET A 168 0.67 11.06 -6.69
CA MET A 168 0.17 10.08 -5.73
C MET A 168 1.29 9.21 -5.13
N THR A 169 2.43 9.10 -5.81
CA THR A 169 3.61 8.40 -5.29
C THR A 169 4.16 9.12 -4.05
N CYS A 170 4.39 10.43 -4.12
CA CYS A 170 4.78 11.25 -2.96
C CYS A 170 3.68 11.32 -1.91
N ASN A 171 2.43 11.52 -2.32
CA ASN A 171 1.28 11.63 -1.42
C ASN A 171 1.12 10.38 -0.55
N ASN A 172 1.24 9.18 -1.12
CA ASN A 172 1.07 7.93 -0.38
C ASN A 172 2.29 7.59 0.49
N ALA A 173 3.50 7.89 0.04
CA ALA A 173 4.70 7.75 0.87
C ALA A 173 4.59 8.63 2.12
N ALA A 174 4.17 9.89 1.94
CA ALA A 174 3.93 10.84 3.02
C ALA A 174 2.82 10.39 3.98
N GLU A 175 1.68 9.93 3.45
CA GLU A 175 0.54 9.46 4.26
C GLU A 175 0.89 8.29 5.19
N ASN A 176 1.79 7.42 4.75
CA ASN A 176 2.16 6.19 5.48
C ASN A 176 3.54 6.30 6.16
N GLY A 177 4.17 7.48 6.14
CA GLY A 177 5.40 7.75 6.87
C GLY A 177 6.65 7.10 6.28
N HIS A 178 6.61 6.76 5.00
CA HIS A 178 7.72 6.15 4.29
C HIS A 178 8.68 7.22 3.78
N MET A 179 9.39 7.84 4.72
CA MET A 179 10.30 8.96 4.49
C MET A 179 11.35 8.65 3.40
N ASP A 180 11.97 7.47 3.41
CA ASP A 180 12.96 7.06 2.40
C ASP A 180 12.36 7.05 0.99
N CYS A 181 11.12 6.57 0.83
CA CYS A 181 10.41 6.57 -0.45
C CYS A 181 10.06 8.00 -0.89
N LEU A 182 9.63 8.86 0.05
CA LEU A 182 9.30 10.27 -0.23
C LEU A 182 10.54 11.05 -0.69
N VAL A 183 11.66 10.89 0.01
CA VAL A 183 12.94 11.53 -0.32
C VAL A 183 13.40 11.08 -1.70
N TYR A 184 13.46 9.76 -1.94
CA TYR A 184 13.88 9.24 -3.23
C TYR A 184 13.00 9.72 -4.38
N ALA A 185 11.68 9.63 -4.23
CA ALA A 185 10.74 10.09 -5.24
C ALA A 185 10.97 11.57 -5.55
N ARG A 186 11.11 12.42 -4.52
CA ARG A 186 11.33 13.84 -4.70
C ARG A 186 12.65 14.15 -5.39
N GLU A 187 13.75 13.59 -4.92
CA GLU A 187 15.10 13.84 -5.46
C GLU A 187 15.25 13.39 -6.92
N ASN A 188 14.46 12.42 -7.36
CA ASN A 188 14.48 11.90 -8.73
C ASN A 188 13.39 12.51 -9.63
N GLY A 189 12.72 13.56 -9.16
CA GLY A 189 11.81 14.39 -9.98
C GLY A 189 10.36 13.93 -10.00
N CYS A 190 9.91 13.14 -9.02
CA CYS A 190 8.49 12.90 -8.83
C CYS A 190 7.79 14.23 -8.48
N PRO A 191 6.65 14.54 -9.14
CA PRO A 191 5.88 15.72 -8.78
C PRO A 191 5.24 15.51 -7.40
N TRP A 192 4.93 16.62 -6.74
CA TRP A 192 4.16 16.68 -5.51
C TRP A 192 3.28 17.93 -5.50
N ASP A 193 2.29 17.97 -4.63
CA ASP A 193 1.37 19.09 -4.44
C ASP A 193 0.99 19.24 -2.95
N GLU A 194 0.06 20.14 -2.64
CA GLU A 194 -0.41 20.41 -1.28
C GLU A 194 -0.87 19.13 -0.55
N SER A 195 -1.28 18.11 -1.30
CA SER A 195 -1.72 16.83 -0.79
C SER A 195 -0.61 16.04 -0.13
N THR A 196 0.64 16.22 -0.53
CA THR A 196 1.76 15.57 0.14
C THR A 196 1.86 16.04 1.59
N CYS A 197 1.72 17.35 1.84
CA CYS A 197 1.75 17.92 3.19
C CYS A 197 0.51 17.51 4.01
N TYR A 198 -0.70 17.62 3.47
CA TYR A 198 -1.88 17.27 4.28
C TYR A 198 -1.97 15.76 4.54
N ASN A 199 -1.47 14.90 3.65
CA ASN A 199 -1.39 13.46 3.88
C ASN A 199 -0.37 13.10 4.96
N ALA A 200 0.83 13.69 4.93
CA ALA A 200 1.79 13.53 6.02
C ALA A 200 1.18 13.93 7.37
N ALA A 201 0.50 15.08 7.40
CA ALA A 201 -0.20 15.57 8.58
C ALA A 201 -1.35 14.64 9.02
N SER A 202 -2.09 14.05 8.06
CA SER A 202 -3.17 13.11 8.34
C SER A 202 -2.69 11.78 8.91
N GLY A 203 -1.51 11.30 8.50
CA GLY A 203 -0.87 10.09 9.04
C GLY A 203 -0.05 10.34 10.32
N GLY A 204 0.14 11.62 10.69
CA GLY A 204 0.92 12.00 11.86
C GLY A 204 2.43 11.91 11.66
N HIS A 205 2.88 11.90 10.41
CA HIS A 205 4.28 11.75 10.04
C HIS A 205 4.95 13.13 9.95
N LEU A 206 5.32 13.68 11.12
CA LEU A 206 5.92 15.00 11.24
C LEU A 206 7.22 15.11 10.42
N ASP A 207 8.04 14.07 10.41
CA ASP A 207 9.28 14.01 9.62
C ASP A 207 9.02 14.20 8.12
N CYS A 208 8.01 13.52 7.57
CA CYS A 208 7.58 13.67 6.18
C CYS A 208 7.05 15.09 5.91
N LEU A 209 6.25 15.64 6.84
CA LEU A 209 5.71 16.99 6.74
C LEU A 209 6.82 18.07 6.75
N VAL A 210 7.78 17.95 7.67
CA VAL A 210 8.95 18.83 7.78
C VAL A 210 9.76 18.78 6.50
N TYR A 211 10.11 17.58 6.03
CA TYR A 211 10.88 17.42 4.80
C TYR A 211 10.17 18.02 3.60
N ALA A 212 8.89 17.70 3.40
CA ALA A 212 8.10 18.24 2.30
C ALA A 212 8.10 19.77 2.34
N ARG A 213 7.85 20.36 3.52
CA ARG A 213 7.79 21.81 3.70
C ARG A 213 9.13 22.49 3.42
N GLU A 214 10.22 21.99 4.01
CA GLU A 214 11.57 22.56 3.87
C GLU A 214 12.10 22.48 2.43
N ASN A 215 11.62 21.51 1.66
CA ASN A 215 12.01 21.33 0.26
C ASN A 215 11.04 21.99 -0.74
N GLY A 216 10.12 22.83 -0.26
CA GLY A 216 9.28 23.69 -1.08
C GLY A 216 7.98 23.06 -1.56
N CYS A 217 7.52 21.97 -0.94
CA CYS A 217 6.17 21.47 -1.14
C CYS A 217 5.16 22.54 -0.68
N PRO A 218 4.15 22.88 -1.49
CA PRO A 218 3.10 23.77 -1.04
C PRO A 218 2.26 23.07 0.04
N TRP A 219 1.50 23.86 0.77
CA TRP A 219 0.53 23.40 1.74
C TRP A 219 -0.63 24.38 1.81
N ASP A 220 -1.75 23.93 2.32
CA ASP A 220 -2.92 24.77 2.54
C ASP A 220 -3.61 24.41 3.85
N LYS A 221 -4.79 25.01 4.08
CA LYS A 221 -5.56 24.86 5.31
C LYS A 221 -5.95 23.41 5.61
N TRP A 222 -5.97 22.53 4.60
CA TRP A 222 -6.25 21.12 4.81
C TRP A 222 -5.18 20.46 5.65
N THR A 223 -3.92 20.91 5.58
CA THR A 223 -2.80 20.36 6.38
C THR A 223 -3.10 20.44 7.88
N CYS A 224 -3.46 21.63 8.39
CA CYS A 224 -3.88 21.80 9.78
C CYS A 224 -5.16 21.01 10.10
N SER A 225 -6.14 21.00 9.19
CA SER A 225 -7.40 20.29 9.43
C SER A 225 -7.25 18.76 9.47
N SER A 226 -6.29 18.21 8.72
CA SER A 226 -5.98 16.79 8.66
C SER A 226 -5.16 16.35 9.87
N ALA A 227 -4.18 17.15 10.31
CA ALA A 227 -3.50 16.92 11.59
C ALA A 227 -4.49 16.87 12.75
N ALA A 228 -5.43 17.83 12.79
CA ALA A 228 -6.49 17.87 13.80
C ALA A 228 -7.48 16.70 13.68
N TYR A 229 -7.75 16.20 12.46
CA TYR A 229 -8.58 15.03 12.22
C TYR A 229 -7.93 13.74 12.75
N GLY A 230 -6.63 13.56 12.54
CA GLY A 230 -5.89 12.39 13.05
C GLY A 230 -5.44 12.52 14.51
N GLY A 231 -5.65 13.69 15.15
CA GLY A 231 -5.21 13.95 16.52
C GLY A 231 -3.71 14.15 16.67
N HIS A 232 -3.03 14.48 15.57
CA HIS A 232 -1.57 14.58 15.50
C HIS A 232 -1.12 15.99 15.91
N MET A 233 -1.01 16.20 17.22
CA MET A 233 -0.64 17.48 17.82
C MET A 233 0.68 18.04 17.28
N ASP A 234 1.71 17.21 17.16
CA ASP A 234 3.03 17.67 16.71
C ASP A 234 2.99 18.21 15.27
N CYS A 235 2.23 17.56 14.39
CA CYS A 235 1.98 18.04 13.02
C CYS A 235 1.18 19.35 13.01
N LEU A 236 0.15 19.46 13.85
CA LEU A 236 -0.68 20.67 13.95
C LEU A 236 0.12 21.86 14.49
N ILE A 237 0.94 21.64 15.52
CA ILE A 237 1.81 22.66 16.11
C ILE A 237 2.82 23.12 15.06
N TYR A 238 3.57 22.19 14.46
CA TYR A 238 4.57 22.51 13.45
C TYR A 238 3.96 23.29 12.28
N ALA A 239 2.85 22.81 11.72
CA ALA A 239 2.18 23.48 10.61
C ALA A 239 1.77 24.91 11.00
N ARG A 240 1.18 25.08 12.19
CA ARG A 240 0.73 26.40 12.66
C ARG A 240 1.89 27.36 12.89
N GLU A 241 2.94 26.93 13.58
CA GLU A 241 4.10 27.76 13.91
C GLU A 241 4.88 28.21 12.67
N ASN A 242 4.84 27.40 11.60
CA ASN A 242 5.51 27.69 10.33
C ASN A 242 4.59 28.41 9.31
N GLY A 243 3.41 28.88 9.75
CA GLY A 243 2.55 29.76 8.97
C GLY A 243 1.58 29.05 8.03
N CYS A 244 1.32 27.75 8.21
CA CYS A 244 0.25 27.08 7.51
C CYS A 244 -1.09 27.75 7.84
N PRO A 245 -1.92 28.07 6.83
CA PRO A 245 -3.26 28.56 7.09
C PRO A 245 -4.09 27.46 7.79
N TRP A 246 -5.18 27.89 8.43
CA TRP A 246 -6.18 27.01 9.02
C TRP A 246 -7.54 27.70 8.96
N ASP A 247 -8.61 26.95 9.13
CA ASP A 247 -9.97 27.49 9.21
C ASP A 247 -10.83 26.69 10.19
N VAL A 248 -12.14 26.99 10.23
CA VAL A 248 -13.09 26.32 11.11
C VAL A 248 -13.07 24.78 10.99
N MET A 249 -12.59 24.23 9.87
CA MET A 249 -12.49 22.78 9.69
C MET A 249 -11.47 22.15 10.64
N THR A 250 -10.43 22.88 11.06
CA THR A 250 -9.47 22.38 12.06
C THR A 250 -10.16 22.07 13.38
N CYS A 251 -10.98 23.00 13.91
CA CYS A 251 -11.76 22.75 15.12
C CYS A 251 -12.86 21.70 14.89
N ASN A 252 -13.56 21.73 13.75
CA ASN A 252 -14.60 20.76 13.43
C ASN A 252 -14.08 19.33 13.41
N ASN A 253 -12.93 19.10 12.77
CA ASN A 253 -12.34 17.77 12.66
C ASN A 253 -11.83 17.26 14.01
N ALA A 254 -11.15 18.12 14.79
CA ALA A 254 -10.74 17.77 16.15
C ALA A 254 -11.95 17.37 17.02
N ALA A 255 -13.03 18.16 16.99
CA ALA A 255 -14.25 17.87 17.74
C ALA A 255 -14.98 16.62 17.23
N LYS A 256 -15.03 16.41 15.91
CA LYS A 256 -15.65 15.25 15.27
C LYS A 256 -14.97 13.94 15.66
N MET A 257 -13.64 13.95 15.82
CA MET A 257 -12.84 12.77 16.12
C MET A 257 -12.49 12.64 17.61
N GLY A 258 -12.91 13.60 18.44
CA GLY A 258 -12.68 13.58 19.89
C GLY A 258 -11.27 13.96 20.31
N HIS A 259 -10.51 14.64 19.45
CA HIS A 259 -9.16 15.09 19.74
C HIS A 259 -9.18 16.43 20.48
N LYS A 260 -9.54 16.38 21.77
CA LYS A 260 -9.67 17.56 22.62
C LYS A 260 -8.41 18.43 22.64
N ASP A 261 -7.22 17.83 22.70
CA ASP A 261 -5.97 18.60 22.75
C ASP A 261 -5.77 19.45 21.47
N CYS A 262 -6.09 18.88 20.30
CA CYS A 262 -6.07 19.63 19.03
C CYS A 262 -7.10 20.75 19.02
N LEU A 263 -8.31 20.50 19.55
CA LEU A 263 -9.37 21.50 19.65
C LEU A 263 -8.98 22.66 20.58
N VAL A 264 -8.43 22.35 21.76
CA VAL A 264 -7.94 23.32 22.74
C VAL A 264 -6.82 24.15 22.13
N TYR A 265 -5.79 23.50 21.57
CA TYR A 265 -4.66 24.17 20.95
C TYR A 265 -5.11 25.10 19.82
N ALA A 266 -5.95 24.61 18.90
CA ALA A 266 -6.46 25.41 17.79
C ALA A 266 -7.23 26.63 18.32
N ARG A 267 -8.10 26.45 19.32
CA ARG A 267 -8.88 27.54 19.91
C ARG A 267 -8.02 28.59 20.59
N GLU A 268 -7.08 28.17 21.45
CA GLU A 268 -6.21 29.07 22.21
C GLU A 268 -5.28 29.87 21.29
N ASN A 269 -4.92 29.32 20.14
CA ASN A 269 -4.06 29.98 19.16
C ASN A 269 -4.85 30.76 18.08
N GLY A 270 -6.16 30.93 18.26
CA GLY A 270 -6.99 31.85 17.48
C GLY A 270 -7.72 31.23 16.28
N CYS A 271 -7.77 29.89 16.16
CA CYS A 271 -8.64 29.24 15.19
C CYS A 271 -10.11 29.49 15.58
N GLN A 272 -10.92 29.85 14.58
CA GLN A 272 -12.35 29.98 14.78
C GLN A 272 -13.00 28.60 14.85
N TRP A 273 -14.09 28.51 15.59
CA TRP A 273 -15.03 27.38 15.55
C TRP A 273 -16.42 27.90 15.22
N ASN A 274 -17.36 27.00 14.93
CA ASN A 274 -18.75 27.36 14.68
C ASN A 274 -19.70 26.32 15.30
N ASP A 275 -21.00 26.49 15.09
CA ASP A 275 -22.02 25.58 15.62
C ASP A 275 -21.82 24.11 15.18
N LEU A 276 -21.17 23.88 14.03
CA LEU A 276 -20.85 22.51 13.59
C LEU A 276 -19.82 21.85 14.49
N THR A 277 -18.90 22.61 15.08
CA THR A 277 -17.92 22.06 16.04
C THR A 277 -18.62 21.44 17.24
N CYS A 278 -19.61 22.13 17.80
CA CYS A 278 -20.44 21.60 18.90
C CYS A 278 -21.29 20.40 18.45
N LYS A 279 -21.95 20.51 17.29
CA LYS A 279 -22.79 19.42 16.75
C LYS A 279 -21.99 18.16 16.46
N TYR A 280 -20.77 18.27 15.92
CA TYR A 280 -19.93 17.12 15.63
C TYR A 280 -19.44 16.42 16.90
N ALA A 281 -19.05 17.16 17.95
CA ALA A 281 -18.72 16.56 19.24
C ALA A 281 -19.93 15.81 19.83
N GLU A 282 -21.14 16.39 19.72
CA GLU A 282 -22.38 15.77 20.21
C GLU A 282 -22.77 14.52 19.40
N TRP A 283 -22.82 14.61 18.07
CA TRP A 283 -23.21 13.50 17.19
C TRP A 283 -22.28 12.28 17.30
N ASN A 284 -20.99 12.51 17.58
CA ASN A 284 -20.00 11.44 17.74
C ASN A 284 -19.75 11.06 19.21
N GLY A 285 -20.44 11.69 20.17
CA GLY A 285 -20.39 11.33 21.59
C GLY A 285 -19.12 11.74 22.33
N HIS A 286 -18.35 12.70 21.81
CA HIS A 286 -17.11 13.20 22.41
C HIS A 286 -17.41 14.22 23.51
N LYS A 287 -17.76 13.72 24.70
CA LYS A 287 -18.18 14.53 25.85
C LYS A 287 -17.13 15.53 26.32
N ASP A 288 -15.86 15.13 26.31
CA ASP A 288 -14.72 15.95 26.71
C ASP A 288 -14.53 17.19 25.82
N CYS A 289 -14.69 17.03 24.50
CA CYS A 289 -14.73 18.13 23.55
C CYS A 289 -15.97 18.99 23.76
N LEU A 290 -17.14 18.36 23.97
CA LEU A 290 -18.40 19.07 24.18
C LEU A 290 -18.39 19.92 25.46
N ASP A 291 -17.86 19.40 26.55
CA ASP A 291 -17.73 20.10 27.83
C ASP A 291 -16.78 21.29 27.67
N TYR A 292 -15.63 21.09 27.01
CA TYR A 292 -14.71 22.19 26.69
C TYR A 292 -15.38 23.27 25.83
N ILE A 293 -16.12 22.88 24.78
CA ILE A 293 -16.86 23.83 23.93
C ILE A 293 -17.89 24.59 24.77
N ARG A 294 -18.68 23.92 25.61
CA ARG A 294 -19.71 24.56 26.45
C ARG A 294 -19.11 25.54 27.46
N GLU A 295 -18.01 25.18 28.10
CA GLU A 295 -17.27 26.04 29.02
C GLU A 295 -16.73 27.31 28.33
N ASN A 296 -16.42 27.22 27.02
CA ASN A 296 -15.76 28.28 26.27
C ASN A 296 -16.66 28.96 25.20
N SER A 297 -17.93 28.56 25.08
CA SER A 297 -18.92 29.13 24.15
C SER A 297 -19.74 30.28 24.74
N TYR A 298 -19.76 30.42 26.08
CA TYR A 298 -20.32 31.60 26.74
C TYR A 298 -19.27 32.72 26.79
N PRO A 299 -19.64 33.98 26.53
CA PRO A 299 -18.67 35.02 26.20
C PRO A 299 -17.87 35.47 27.43
N TRP A 300 -16.65 35.93 27.16
CA TRP A 300 -15.80 36.72 28.04
C TRP A 300 -16.53 37.90 28.70
N SER A 301 -17.17 37.70 29.85
CA SER A 301 -17.40 38.75 30.84
C SER A 301 -16.55 38.46 32.07
N HIS A 302 -15.56 39.31 32.32
CA HIS A 302 -14.60 39.29 33.45
C HIS A 302 -13.29 38.49 33.28
N LYS A 303 -12.49 38.88 32.30
CA LYS A 303 -11.08 39.17 32.61
C LYS A 303 -10.87 40.68 32.47
N ILE A 304 -11.25 41.40 33.52
CA ILE A 304 -10.73 42.74 33.77
C ILE A 304 -9.23 42.54 33.98
N ARG A 305 -8.43 42.89 32.97
CA ARG A 305 -7.08 43.38 33.24
C ARG A 305 -7.28 44.68 34.01
N THR A 306 -7.00 44.67 35.31
CA THR A 306 -6.63 45.89 36.03
C THR A 306 -5.15 46.15 35.71
N PRO A 307 -4.80 47.26 35.06
CA PRO A 307 -3.53 47.93 35.32
C PRO A 307 -3.69 48.79 36.58
N LEU A 308 -2.60 48.86 37.34
CA LEU A 308 -2.35 49.68 38.54
C LEU A 308 -2.77 51.15 38.39
#